data_AF-F6DAT6-F1
#
_entry.id   AF-F6DAT6-F1
#
_cell.length_a   1.000
_cell.length_b   1.000
_cell.length_c   1.000
_cell.angle_alpha   90.00
_cell.angle_beta   90.00
_cell.angle_gamma   90.00
#
_symmetry.space_group_name_H-M   'P 1'
#
loop_
_entity.id
_entity.type
_entity.pdbx_description
1 polymer ?
#
loop_
_entity_poly.entity_id
_entity_poly.type
_entity_poly.pdbx_seq_one_letter_code
_entity_poly.pdbx_strand_id
1 'polypeptide(L)'
;MQRVNSSDILRKPALLSSSDVLYIEDGRKHILKSVLLPIDLYETVREQIEAELYLRRNAKALDAKAYAEFSETEQVVEDLAL
;
A
#
# COMPACT_ATOMS: atom_id res chain seq x y z
N MET A 1 -2.36 -6.48 -15.85
CA MET A 1 -2.39 -6.94 -14.44
C MET A 1 -2.14 -8.45 -14.44
N GLN A 2 -0.95 -8.87 -14.00
CA GLN A 2 -0.49 -10.25 -14.16
C GLN A 2 -0.60 -11.03 -12.84
N ARG A 3 -1.19 -12.22 -12.91
CA ARG A 3 -1.32 -13.16 -11.78
C ARG A 3 -0.40 -14.34 -12.00
N VAL A 4 0.30 -14.75 -10.95
CA VAL A 4 1.23 -15.88 -10.95
C VAL A 4 1.00 -16.70 -9.70
N ASN A 5 1.13 -18.03 -9.79
CA ASN A 5 1.03 -18.86 -8.60
C ASN A 5 2.35 -18.83 -7.84
N SER A 6 2.30 -19.02 -6.52
CA SER A 6 3.52 -19.17 -5.72
C SER A 6 4.43 -20.30 -6.24
N SER A 7 3.86 -21.37 -6.79
CA SER A 7 4.63 -22.47 -7.41
C SER A 7 5.37 -22.04 -8.68
N ASP A 8 4.84 -21.08 -9.43
CA ASP A 8 5.47 -20.58 -10.65
C ASP A 8 6.70 -19.74 -10.30
N ILE A 9 6.64 -18.98 -9.21
CA ILE A 9 7.79 -18.25 -8.65
C ILE A 9 8.92 -19.21 -8.26
N LEU A 10 8.60 -20.31 -7.56
CA LEU A 10 9.60 -21.31 -7.16
C LEU A 10 10.27 -21.97 -8.36
N ARG A 11 9.54 -22.16 -9.48
CA ARG A 11 10.06 -22.76 -10.71
C ARG A 11 10.79 -21.74 -11.59
N LYS A 12 10.39 -20.46 -11.55
CA LYS A 12 10.91 -19.38 -12.39
C LYS A 12 11.14 -18.12 -11.53
N PRO A 13 12.24 -18.08 -10.74
CA PRO A 13 12.51 -16.94 -9.85
C PRO A 13 12.65 -15.60 -10.57
N ALA A 14 13.01 -15.60 -11.86
CA ALA A 14 13.09 -14.40 -12.69
C ALA A 14 11.77 -13.60 -12.77
N LEU A 15 10.63 -14.22 -12.46
CA LEU A 15 9.35 -13.52 -12.32
C LEU A 15 9.38 -12.45 -11.22
N LEU A 16 10.27 -12.56 -10.22
CA LEU A 16 10.45 -11.56 -9.16
C LEU A 16 11.18 -10.29 -9.63
N SER A 17 11.73 -10.28 -10.84
CA SER A 17 12.38 -9.11 -11.44
C SER A 17 11.46 -8.38 -12.42
N SER A 18 10.15 -8.60 -12.32
CA SER A 18 9.13 -7.94 -13.14
C SER A 18 9.12 -6.44 -12.91
N SER A 19 9.07 -5.68 -14.01
CA SER A 19 8.78 -4.24 -14.00
C SER A 19 7.28 -3.93 -13.84
N ASP A 20 6.43 -4.95 -13.95
CA ASP A 20 5.00 -4.84 -13.71
C ASP A 20 4.62 -5.33 -12.31
N VAL A 21 3.52 -4.80 -11.77
CA VAL A 21 2.90 -5.30 -10.55
C VAL A 21 2.40 -6.73 -10.75
N LEU A 22 2.86 -7.66 -9.90
CA LEU A 22 2.44 -9.06 -9.92
C LEU A 22 1.61 -9.43 -8.70
N TYR A 23 0.54 -10.16 -8.94
CA TYR A 23 -0.30 -10.73 -7.90
C TYR A 23 0.08 -12.20 -7.73
N ILE A 24 0.58 -12.54 -6.53
CA ILE A 24 1.05 -13.88 -6.21
C ILE A 24 -0.06 -14.61 -5.45
N GLU A 25 -0.60 -15.64 -6.08
CA GLU A 25 -1.73 -16.42 -5.55
C GLU A 25 -1.29 -17.80 -5.08
N ASP A 26 -1.98 -18.29 -4.05
CA ASP A 26 -1.97 -19.72 -3.73
C ASP A 26 -2.86 -20.45 -4.75
N GLY A 27 -2.22 -21.11 -5.72
CA GLY A 27 -2.93 -21.81 -6.79
C GLY A 27 -3.86 -22.95 -6.34
N ARG A 28 -3.76 -23.44 -5.10
CA ARG A 28 -4.70 -24.45 -4.56
C ARG A 28 -5.94 -23.82 -3.95
N LYS A 29 -5.79 -22.65 -3.35
CA LYS A 29 -6.87 -21.96 -2.62
C LYS A 29 -7.50 -20.83 -3.42
N HIS A 30 -6.88 -20.41 -4.52
CA HIS A 30 -7.23 -19.20 -5.28
C HIS A 30 -7.30 -17.95 -4.41
N ILE A 31 -6.39 -17.87 -3.43
CA ILE A 31 -6.30 -16.75 -2.49
C ILE A 31 -5.05 -15.95 -2.84
N LEU A 32 -5.22 -14.64 -2.99
CA LEU A 32 -4.11 -13.70 -3.10
C LEU A 32 -3.26 -13.73 -1.82
N LYS A 33 -1.97 -14.03 -1.95
CA LYS A 33 -1.03 -14.12 -0.83
C LYS A 33 -0.14 -12.90 -0.73
N SER A 34 0.34 -12.40 -1.86
CA SER A 34 1.32 -11.32 -1.90
C SER A 34 1.17 -10.52 -3.17
N VAL A 35 1.68 -9.29 -3.14
CA VAL A 35 1.80 -8.42 -4.31
C VAL A 35 3.27 -8.07 -4.43
N LEU A 36 3.84 -8.24 -5.63
CA LEU A 36 5.15 -7.74 -5.97
C LEU A 36 4.96 -6.35 -6.60
N LEU A 37 5.63 -5.36 -6.03
CA LEU A 37 5.67 -4.01 -6.57
C LEU A 37 7.08 -3.72 -7.12
N PRO A 38 7.19 -3.14 -8.31
CA PRO A 38 8.39 -2.45 -8.76
C PRO A 38 8.84 -1.41 -7.73
N ILE A 39 10.15 -1.23 -7.54
CA ILE A 39 10.69 -0.39 -6.47
C ILE A 39 10.31 1.09 -6.61
N ASP A 40 10.19 1.57 -7.84
CA ASP A 40 9.74 2.91 -8.21
C ASP A 40 8.28 3.15 -7.81
N LEU A 41 7.43 2.12 -7.89
CA LEU A 41 6.05 2.19 -7.41
C LEU A 41 5.95 1.98 -5.90
N TYR A 42 6.85 1.17 -5.33
CA TYR A 42 6.83 0.82 -3.91
C TYR A 42 6.90 2.04 -3.00
N GLU A 43 7.82 2.98 -3.26
CA GLU A 43 7.98 4.16 -2.40
C GLU A 43 6.71 5.01 -2.36
N THR A 44 6.16 5.34 -3.53
CA THR A 44 4.90 6.10 -3.63
C THR A 44 3.74 5.39 -2.93
N VAL A 45 3.61 4.07 -3.12
CA VAL A 45 2.54 3.29 -2.48
C VAL A 45 2.74 3.21 -0.96
N ARG A 46 3.98 3.05 -0.50
CA ARG A 46 4.32 3.01 0.93
C ARG A 46 3.93 4.31 1.62
N GLU A 47 4.30 5.45 1.05
CA GLU A 47 3.97 6.78 1.57
C GLU A 47 2.46 6.99 1.67
N GLN A 48 1.70 6.63 0.63
CA GLN A 48 0.24 6.72 0.63
C GLN A 48 -0.40 5.85 1.71
N ILE A 49 0.10 4.62 1.90
CA ILE A 49 -0.39 3.72 2.95
C ILE A 49 -0.07 4.29 4.33
N GLU A 50 1.13 4.83 4.54
CA GLU A 50 1.54 5.42 5.81
C GLU A 50 0.67 6.64 6.17
N ALA A 51 0.41 7.53 5.22
CA ALA A 51 -0.48 8.68 5.39
C ALA A 51 -1.91 8.26 5.76
N GLU A 52 -2.48 7.29 5.04
CA GLU A 52 -3.82 6.78 5.33
C GLU A 52 -3.89 6.11 6.72
N LEU A 53 -2.86 5.36 7.11
CA LEU A 53 -2.79 4.76 8.45
C LEU A 53 -2.68 5.82 9.54
N TYR A 54 -1.95 6.90 9.28
CA TYR A 54 -1.84 8.05 10.18
C TYR A 54 -3.21 8.70 10.41
N LEU A 55 -3.93 9.05 9.34
CA LEU A 55 -5.28 9.62 9.43
C LEU A 55 -6.24 8.69 10.18
N ARG A 56 -6.24 7.39 9.86
CA ARG A 56 -7.09 6.39 10.54
C ARG A 56 -6.77 6.24 12.02
N ARG A 57 -5.50 6.34 12.43
CA ARG A 57 -5.11 6.26 13.84
C ARG A 57 -5.63 7.47 14.60
N ASN A 58 -5.49 8.67 14.04
CA ASN A 58 -6.01 9.89 14.64
C ASN A 58 -7.55 9.89 14.71
N ALA A 59 -8.23 9.42 13.66
CA ALA A 59 -9.70 9.29 13.65
C ALA A 59 -10.23 8.35 14.75
N LYS A 60 -9.44 7.34 15.13
CA LYS A 60 -9.80 6.41 16.21
C LYS A 60 -9.44 6.93 17.60
N ALA A 61 -8.41 7.75 17.70
CA ALA A 61 -7.89 8.24 18.98
C ALA A 61 -8.60 9.53 19.44
N LEU A 62 -9.02 10.37 18.50
CA LEU A 62 -9.66 11.65 18.75
C LEU A 62 -11.18 11.51 18.76
N ASP A 63 -11.85 12.34 19.56
CA ASP A 63 -13.29 12.53 19.42
C ASP A 63 -13.60 13.29 18.11
N ALA A 64 -14.88 13.31 17.71
CA ALA A 64 -15.29 13.89 16.44
C ALA A 64 -14.93 15.37 16.28
N LYS A 65 -14.89 16.13 17.39
CA LYS A 65 -14.56 17.56 17.36
C LYS A 65 -13.05 17.75 17.21
N ALA A 66 -12.27 17.05 18.04
CA ALA A 66 -10.81 17.09 17.98
C ALA A 66 -10.27 16.56 16.64
N TYR A 67 -10.91 15.55 16.05
CA TYR A 67 -10.53 15.05 14.73
C TYR A 67 -10.80 16.06 13.60
N ALA A 68 -11.89 16.83 13.69
CA ALA A 68 -12.19 17.87 12.72
C ALA A 68 -11.14 19.00 12.78
N GLU A 69 -10.82 19.49 13.98
CA GLU A 69 -9.77 20.51 14.19
C GLU A 69 -8.38 20.01 13.72
N PHE A 70 -8.06 18.74 13.99
CA PHE A 70 -6.86 18.09 13.49
C PHE A 70 -6.82 18.07 11.96
N SER A 71 -7.91 17.65 11.30
CA SER A 71 -7.96 17.52 9.83
C SER A 71 -7.80 18.87 9.12
N GLU A 72 -8.39 19.94 9.68
CA GLU A 72 -8.22 21.30 9.17
C GLU A 72 -6.77 21.78 9.30
N THR A 73 -6.10 21.43 10.41
CA THR A 73 -4.71 21.81 10.65
C THR A 73 -3.75 21.08 9.72
N GLU A 74 -3.92 19.77 9.53
CA GLU A 74 -3.08 18.97 8.64
C GLU A 74 -3.12 19.49 7.20
N GLN A 75 -4.30 19.84 6.69
CA GLN A 75 -4.43 20.39 5.33
C GLN A 75 -3.61 21.67 5.14
N VAL A 76 -3.65 22.58 6.12
CA VAL A 76 -2.87 23.83 6.07
C VAL A 76 -1.36 23.56 6.13
N VAL A 77 -0.92 22.57 6.91
CA VAL A 77 0.49 22.20 7.01
C VAL A 77 1.00 21.58 5.71
N GLU A 78 0.22 20.70 5.08
CA GLU A 78 0.56 20.13 3.76
C GLU A 78 0.66 21.21 2.68
N ASP A 79 -0.29 22.16 2.66
CA ASP A 79 -0.27 23.28 1.70
C ASP A 79 0.95 24.20 1.84
N LEU A 80 1.55 24.30 3.05
CA LEU A 80 2.76 25.09 3.31
C LEU A 80 4.07 24.35 3.00
N ALA A 81 4.03 23.03 2.89
CA ALA A 81 5.20 22.19 2.60
C ALA A 81 5.47 22.02 1.09
N LEU A 82 4.54 22.49 0.24
CA LEU A 82 4.62 22.53 -1.23
C LEU A 82 5.25 23.85 -1.75
#